data_AF-A0AAX6H421-F1
#
_entry.id   AF-A0AAX6H421-F1
#
_cell.length_a   1.000
_cell.length_b   1.000
_cell.length_c   1.000
_cell.angle_alpha   90.00
_cell.angle_beta   90.00
_cell.angle_gamma   90.00
#
_symmetry.space_group_name_H-M   'P 1'
#
loop_
_entity.id
_entity.type
_entity.pdbx_description
1 polymer ?
#
loop_
_entity_poly.entity_id
_entity_poly.type
_entity_poly.pdbx_seq_one_letter_code
_entity_poly.pdbx_strand_id
1 'polypeptide(L)'
;MSRPVMKTLVYNGDSFLGEAEASSVNPPSFRFPGNKVRITHLSPPGERCPPLSVLQTISPFSLRCKLSARGVSADSSFNRFYLSCFSDYRSAVVAAPNGGEEIHLVAMPSKVGKSPCFWCFSLRPGLYAPCLAMLNLRCLAIVFDLDETLIVANTMKSFEDRIEALSRRIDGEDDPVRVSGMSAELKRYIKDKNLLKQYIESDTVVDNGRVVGVQNEEVPMSSGSQERVFRPVTRLQERNIVLTRINPEIRDTSVIVRLRPAWEDLRSYLTAKGRKRFEVYVCTMAERDYALEMWRLLDPEAHLISPKQLLDRIVCLQS
;
A
#
# COMPACT_ATOMS: atom_id res chain seq x y z
N MET A 1 23.33 31.79 24.35
CA MET A 1 22.73 32.57 23.25
C MET A 1 21.25 32.21 23.15
N SER A 2 20.34 33.19 23.25
CA SER A 2 18.89 32.98 23.15
C SER A 2 18.51 32.57 21.71
N ARG A 3 17.62 31.59 21.56
CA ARG A 3 17.12 31.17 20.25
C ARG A 3 16.28 32.31 19.65
N PRO A 4 16.38 32.60 18.35
CA PRO A 4 15.62 33.68 17.72
C PRO A 4 14.11 33.38 17.84
N VAL A 5 13.37 34.33 18.41
CA VAL A 5 11.92 34.32 18.53
C VAL A 5 11.36 35.31 17.52
N MET A 6 10.42 34.87 16.67
CA MET A 6 9.88 35.69 15.59
C MET A 6 8.36 35.83 15.72
N LYS A 7 7.85 37.06 15.59
CA LYS A 7 6.41 37.31 15.53
C LYS A 7 5.84 36.74 14.23
N THR A 8 4.74 36.02 14.34
CA THR A 8 4.10 35.28 13.24
C THR A 8 2.60 35.48 13.32
N LEU A 9 1.96 35.77 12.18
CA LEU A 9 0.51 35.88 12.08
C LEU A 9 -0.11 34.53 11.70
N VAL A 10 -1.17 34.11 12.38
CA VAL A 10 -1.77 32.79 12.16
C VAL A 10 -3.19 32.92 11.60
N TYR A 11 -3.46 32.17 10.52
CA TYR A 11 -4.71 32.16 9.79
C TYR A 11 -5.21 30.72 9.60
N ASN A 12 -6.54 30.55 9.63
CA ASN A 12 -7.23 29.37 9.14
C ASN A 12 -7.93 29.70 7.82
N GLY A 13 -7.41 29.20 6.69
CA GLY A 13 -7.76 29.74 5.38
C GLY A 13 -7.46 31.24 5.32
N ASP A 14 -8.49 32.06 5.15
CA ASP A 14 -8.41 33.53 5.17
C ASP A 14 -8.79 34.16 6.51
N SER A 15 -9.29 33.38 7.46
CA SER A 15 -9.70 33.88 8.77
C SER A 15 -8.50 34.07 9.69
N PHE A 16 -8.29 35.30 10.16
CA PHE A 16 -7.24 35.59 11.14
C PHE A 16 -7.57 35.01 12.51
N LEU A 17 -6.64 34.23 13.08
CA LEU A 17 -6.80 33.61 14.39
C LEU A 17 -6.11 34.41 15.51
N GLY A 18 -4.95 35.01 15.22
CA GLY A 18 -4.17 35.77 16.20
C GLY A 18 -2.67 35.83 15.89
N GLU A 19 -1.92 36.45 16.81
CA GLU A 19 -0.47 36.53 16.77
C GLU A 19 0.18 35.43 17.63
N ALA A 20 1.29 34.89 17.12
CA ALA A 20 2.10 33.90 17.82
C ALA A 20 3.59 34.22 17.69
N GLU A 21 4.37 33.65 18.60
CA GLU A 21 5.83 33.69 18.61
C GLU A 21 6.39 32.34 18.18
N ALA A 22 7.13 32.33 17.07
CA ALA A 22 7.81 31.15 16.54
C ALA A 22 9.23 31.07 17.08
N SER A 23 9.57 29.95 17.70
CA SER A 23 10.93 29.64 18.16
C SER A 23 11.47 28.41 17.44
N SER A 24 12.59 28.55 16.73
CA SER A 24 13.20 27.43 16.00
C SER A 24 13.80 26.42 16.99
N VAL A 25 13.70 25.12 16.67
CA VAL A 25 14.24 24.07 17.53
C VAL A 25 15.66 23.66 17.14
N ASN A 26 15.96 23.63 15.83
CA ASN A 26 17.27 23.24 15.28
C ASN A 26 17.77 24.28 14.24
N PRO A 27 19.10 24.35 13.98
CA PRO A 27 19.67 25.05 12.83
C PRO A 27 19.58 24.19 11.54
N PRO A 28 19.44 24.79 10.34
CA PRO A 28 19.17 26.21 10.08
C PRO A 28 17.79 26.64 10.60
N SER A 29 17.64 27.91 10.97
CA SER A 29 16.40 28.41 11.56
C SER A 29 15.23 28.28 10.58
N PHE A 30 14.26 27.43 10.89
CA PHE A 30 13.04 27.31 10.11
C PHE A 30 12.20 28.59 10.22
N ARG A 31 11.65 29.05 9.09
CA ARG A 31 10.78 30.24 9.03
C ARG A 31 9.58 29.99 8.13
N PHE A 32 8.42 30.43 8.59
CA PHE A 32 7.25 30.48 7.75
C PHE A 32 7.38 31.62 6.71
N PRO A 33 6.89 31.42 5.48
CA PRO A 33 6.92 32.44 4.44
C PRO A 33 6.21 33.72 4.89
N GLY A 34 6.90 34.86 4.74
CA GLY A 34 6.36 36.16 5.13
C GLY A 34 5.98 36.28 6.62
N ASN A 35 6.50 35.39 7.49
CA ASN A 35 6.10 35.26 8.88
C ASN A 35 4.58 35.06 9.04
N LYS A 36 3.96 34.33 8.11
CA LYS A 36 2.54 33.98 8.15
C LYS A 36 2.37 32.47 8.14
N VAL A 37 1.58 31.97 9.08
CA VAL A 37 1.10 30.59 9.12
C VAL A 37 -0.29 30.59 8.53
N ARG A 38 -0.47 29.92 7.39
CA ARG A 38 -1.78 29.78 6.76
C ARG A 38 -2.17 28.32 6.72
N ILE A 39 -3.06 27.95 7.63
CA ILE A 39 -3.57 26.59 7.76
C ILE A 39 -4.48 26.31 6.56
N THR A 40 -4.21 25.21 5.86
CA THR A 40 -4.96 24.81 4.67
C THR A 40 -6.08 23.84 5.01
N HIS A 41 -5.84 22.91 5.93
CA HIS A 41 -6.83 21.94 6.39
C HIS A 41 -6.47 21.38 7.77
N LEU A 42 -7.40 20.61 8.36
CA LEU A 42 -7.16 19.81 9.55
C LEU A 42 -6.88 18.37 9.15
N SER A 43 -5.95 17.72 9.84
CA SER A 43 -5.74 16.28 9.68
C SER A 43 -6.99 15.49 10.08
N PRO A 44 -7.11 14.22 9.66
CA PRO A 44 -8.09 13.31 10.24
C PRO A 44 -7.92 13.23 11.77
N PRO A 45 -9.02 13.08 12.53
CA PRO A 45 -8.98 12.97 13.98
C PRO A 45 -8.39 11.62 14.40
N GLY A 46 -7.63 11.62 15.49
CA GLY A 46 -7.17 10.38 16.12
C GLY A 46 -8.22 9.79 17.05
N GLU A 47 -8.32 8.45 17.09
CA GLU A 47 -9.20 7.76 18.06
C GLU A 47 -8.42 7.37 19.32
N ARG A 48 -7.16 6.95 19.15
CA ARG A 48 -6.31 6.42 20.23
C ARG A 48 -4.99 7.16 20.36
N CYS A 49 -4.46 7.64 19.23
CA CYS A 49 -3.14 8.23 19.16
C CYS A 49 -3.26 9.74 18.96
N PRO A 50 -2.72 10.57 19.87
CA PRO A 50 -2.62 11.99 19.62
C PRO A 50 -1.63 12.25 18.47
N PRO A 51 -1.75 13.37 17.73
CA PRO A 51 -0.88 13.66 16.59
C PRO A 51 0.61 13.61 16.90
N LEU A 52 1.00 13.99 18.13
CA LEU A 52 2.38 13.92 18.59
C LEU A 52 2.94 12.49 18.51
N SER A 53 2.18 11.49 18.99
CA SER A 53 2.62 10.09 18.99
C SER A 53 2.79 9.56 17.57
N VAL A 54 1.87 9.91 16.67
CA VAL A 54 1.94 9.56 15.25
C VAL A 54 3.20 10.13 14.63
N LEU A 55 3.42 11.44 14.78
CA LEU A 55 4.56 12.15 14.19
C LEU A 55 5.90 11.70 14.76
N GLN A 56 5.97 11.37 16.05
CA GLN A 56 7.17 10.80 16.65
C GLN A 56 7.49 9.39 16.11
N THR A 57 6.47 8.62 15.75
CA THR A 57 6.66 7.27 15.18
C THR A 57 7.18 7.35 13.74
N ILE A 58 6.61 8.24 12.93
CA ILE A 58 6.90 8.27 11.49
C ILE A 58 7.97 9.28 11.09
N SER A 59 8.26 10.24 11.96
CA SER A 59 9.19 11.35 11.69
C SER A 59 9.80 11.94 12.99
N PRO A 60 10.52 11.14 13.80
CA PRO A 60 10.95 11.48 15.17
C PRO A 60 11.80 12.75 15.30
N PHE A 61 12.47 13.17 14.23
CA PHE A 61 13.42 14.30 14.23
C PHE A 61 12.94 15.49 13.39
N SER A 62 11.64 15.56 13.08
CA SER A 62 11.08 16.58 12.17
C SER A 62 10.53 17.83 12.84
N LEU A 63 10.69 17.96 14.16
CA LEU A 63 10.28 19.17 14.88
C LEU A 63 11.10 20.37 14.37
N ARG A 64 10.43 21.31 13.68
CA ARG A 64 11.05 22.50 13.10
C ARG A 64 11.03 23.68 14.06
N CYS A 65 9.86 24.00 14.59
CA CYS A 65 9.67 25.15 15.48
C CYS A 65 8.51 24.93 16.47
N LYS A 66 8.41 25.84 17.45
CA LYS A 66 7.29 25.92 18.38
C LYS A 66 6.62 27.28 18.22
N LEU A 67 5.31 27.28 18.05
CA LEU A 67 4.46 28.47 18.02
C LEU A 67 3.80 28.64 19.37
N SER A 68 4.00 29.77 20.02
CA SER A 68 3.36 30.09 21.31
C SER A 68 2.51 31.33 21.15
N ALA A 69 1.26 31.27 21.57
CA ALA A 69 0.35 32.40 21.45
C ALA A 69 0.76 33.55 22.39
N ARG A 70 0.54 34.79 21.97
CA ARG A 70 0.92 35.98 22.76
C ARG A 70 -0.33 36.74 23.22
N GLY A 71 -0.40 37.06 24.52
CA GLY A 71 -1.43 37.94 25.07
C GLY A 71 -2.86 37.42 24.85
N VAL A 72 -3.02 36.10 24.78
CA VAL A 72 -4.28 35.47 24.38
C VAL A 72 -5.25 35.37 25.55
N SER A 73 -6.43 35.98 25.40
CA SER A 73 -7.58 35.73 26.29
C SER A 73 -8.17 34.34 26.05
N ALA A 74 -8.82 33.79 27.09
CA ALA A 74 -9.47 32.48 27.03
C ALA A 74 -10.49 32.37 25.87
N ASP A 75 -11.13 33.47 25.48
CA ASP A 75 -12.19 33.48 24.45
C ASP A 75 -11.70 33.80 23.03
N SER A 76 -10.39 33.99 22.84
CA SER A 76 -9.84 34.29 21.52
C SER A 76 -10.08 33.18 20.49
N SER A 77 -10.17 33.54 19.22
CA SER A 77 -10.27 32.59 18.11
C SER A 77 -9.07 31.63 18.07
N PHE A 78 -7.87 32.11 18.40
CA PHE A 78 -6.67 31.27 18.51
C PHE A 78 -6.83 30.19 19.59
N ASN A 79 -7.30 30.56 20.79
CA ASN A 79 -7.46 29.62 21.89
C ASN A 79 -8.55 28.58 21.56
N ARG A 80 -9.69 29.02 21.01
CA ARG A 80 -10.76 28.11 20.56
C ARG A 80 -10.27 27.11 19.51
N PHE A 81 -9.50 27.58 18.53
CA PHE A 81 -8.91 26.72 17.51
C PHE A 81 -7.89 25.72 18.09
N TYR A 82 -7.02 26.18 18.98
CA TYR A 82 -6.07 25.32 19.70
C TYR A 82 -6.79 24.24 20.52
N LEU A 83 -7.85 24.60 21.26
CA LEU A 83 -8.60 23.65 22.07
C LEU A 83 -9.30 22.59 21.21
N SER A 84 -9.89 22.97 20.07
CA SER A 84 -10.47 22.00 19.12
C SER A 84 -9.43 21.04 18.57
N CYS A 85 -8.26 21.52 18.13
CA CYS A 85 -7.18 20.62 17.69
C CYS A 85 -6.73 19.66 18.79
N PHE A 86 -6.64 20.16 20.03
CA PHE A 86 -6.23 19.37 21.18
C PHE A 86 -7.27 18.32 21.58
N SER A 87 -8.56 18.69 21.66
CA SER A 87 -9.64 17.77 22.05
C SER A 87 -9.90 16.70 20.99
N ASP A 88 -9.80 17.06 19.72
CA ASP A 88 -10.20 16.19 18.62
C ASP A 88 -9.04 15.33 18.11
N TYR A 89 -7.87 15.41 18.75
CA TYR A 89 -6.62 14.77 18.31
C TYR A 89 -6.32 15.05 16.83
N ARG A 90 -6.45 16.33 16.46
CA ARG A 90 -6.14 16.82 15.11
C ARG A 90 -4.88 17.69 15.14
N SER A 91 -4.17 17.67 14.03
CA SER A 91 -3.17 18.67 13.72
C SER A 91 -3.71 19.62 12.67
N ALA A 92 -3.31 20.88 12.76
CA ALA A 92 -3.55 21.84 11.69
C ALA A 92 -2.42 21.75 10.67
N VAL A 93 -2.75 21.64 9.39
CA VAL A 93 -1.77 21.39 8.33
C VAL A 93 -1.53 22.68 7.54
N VAL A 94 -0.26 22.97 7.29
CA VAL A 94 0.21 24.09 6.47
C VAL A 94 1.00 23.49 5.30
N ALA A 95 0.61 23.81 4.08
CA ALA A 95 1.39 23.43 2.90
C ALA A 95 2.70 24.23 2.86
N ALA A 96 3.84 23.55 2.64
CA ALA A 96 5.08 24.27 2.36
C ALA A 96 5.02 24.92 0.96
N PRO A 97 5.66 26.09 0.75
CA PRO A 97 5.61 26.82 -0.52
C PRO A 97 6.04 26.02 -1.74
N ASN A 98 6.95 25.05 -1.54
CA ASN A 98 7.56 24.29 -2.61
C ASN A 98 6.86 22.93 -2.84
N GLY A 99 5.74 22.67 -2.17
CA GLY A 99 4.95 21.44 -2.30
C GLY A 99 5.61 20.14 -1.78
N GLY A 100 6.89 20.17 -1.42
CA GLY A 100 7.64 18.96 -1.00
C GLY A 100 7.40 18.51 0.44
N GLU A 101 6.81 19.34 1.29
CA GLU A 101 6.56 19.06 2.71
C GLU A 101 5.21 19.64 3.17
N GLU A 102 4.63 19.02 4.17
CA GLU A 102 3.52 19.54 4.97
C GLU A 102 4.01 19.81 6.40
N ILE A 103 3.60 20.93 6.97
CA ILE A 103 3.90 21.28 8.35
C ILE A 103 2.65 21.02 9.20
N HIS A 104 2.77 20.07 10.12
CA HIS A 104 1.73 19.72 11.08
C HIS A 104 1.92 20.51 12.38
N LEU A 105 0.95 21.37 12.69
CA LEU A 105 0.86 22.10 13.95
C LEU A 105 0.11 21.24 14.96
N VAL A 106 0.85 20.68 15.91
CA VAL A 106 0.34 19.80 16.97
C VAL A 106 0.08 20.62 18.21
N ALA A 107 -1.18 20.68 18.66
CA ALA A 107 -1.52 21.32 19.92
C ALA A 107 -0.89 20.54 21.09
N MET A 108 -0.08 21.22 21.90
CA MET A 108 0.63 20.61 23.02
C MET A 108 0.03 21.05 24.35
N PRO A 109 -0.11 20.14 25.33
CA PRO A 109 -0.76 20.45 26.60
C PRO A 109 -0.10 21.67 27.25
N SER A 110 -0.90 22.70 27.43
CA SER A 110 -0.50 23.89 28.18
C SER A 110 -0.72 23.63 29.67
N LYS A 111 0.28 23.90 30.50
CA LYS A 111 0.05 23.93 31.96
C LYS A 111 -0.95 25.05 32.25
N VAL A 112 -1.83 24.88 33.23
CA VAL A 112 -2.75 25.93 33.69
C VAL A 112 -1.98 27.25 33.89
N GLY A 113 -2.37 28.31 33.17
CA GLY A 113 -1.69 29.61 33.17
C GLY A 113 -0.63 29.84 32.07
N LYS A 114 -0.39 28.87 31.17
CA LYS A 114 0.47 29.05 30.00
C LYS A 114 -0.36 29.27 28.72
N SER A 115 0.18 30.08 27.80
CA SER A 115 -0.44 30.33 26.50
C SER A 115 -0.56 29.07 25.65
N PRO A 116 -1.58 28.98 24.77
CA PRO A 116 -1.67 27.95 23.74
C PRO A 116 -0.37 27.77 22.96
N CYS A 117 0.04 26.51 22.75
CA CYS A 117 1.30 26.18 22.10
C CYS A 117 1.13 25.08 21.05
N PHE A 118 1.67 25.30 19.85
CA PHE A 118 1.79 24.30 18.81
C PHE A 118 3.24 23.90 18.59
N TRP A 119 3.49 22.61 18.45
CA TRP A 119 4.76 22.10 17.92
C TRP A 119 4.61 21.80 16.44
N CYS A 120 5.54 22.29 15.62
CA CYS A 120 5.45 22.24 14.16
C CYS A 120 6.38 21.15 13.63
N PHE A 121 5.82 20.09 13.06
CA PHE A 121 6.55 18.96 12.50
C PHE A 121 6.51 18.95 10.98
N SER A 122 7.62 18.60 10.35
CA SER A 122 7.73 18.46 8.90
C SER A 122 7.46 17.02 8.46
N LEU A 123 6.60 16.83 7.47
CA LEU A 123 6.30 15.52 6.94
C LEU A 123 6.18 15.58 5.41
N ARG A 124 6.45 14.48 4.72
CA ARG A 124 6.07 14.39 3.31
C ARG A 124 4.54 14.32 3.20
N PRO A 125 3.94 15.01 2.21
CA PRO A 125 2.51 14.96 1.98
C PRO A 125 1.99 13.52 1.90
N GLY A 126 0.83 13.27 2.48
CA GLY A 126 0.14 11.98 2.39
C GLY A 126 0.62 10.88 3.36
N LEU A 127 1.65 11.10 4.18
CA LEU A 127 2.11 10.09 5.15
C LEU A 127 1.27 10.03 6.43
N TYR A 128 0.75 11.17 6.90
CA TYR A 128 0.10 11.24 8.22
C TYR A 128 -1.15 10.34 8.30
N ALA A 129 -2.06 10.46 7.34
CA ALA A 129 -3.36 9.79 7.40
C ALA A 129 -3.26 8.24 7.34
N PRO A 130 -2.50 7.62 6.42
CA PRO A 130 -2.30 6.18 6.42
C PRO A 130 -1.66 5.66 7.70
N CYS A 131 -0.66 6.38 8.24
CA CYS A 131 0.00 5.99 9.48
C CYS A 131 -0.91 6.13 10.70
N LEU A 132 -1.72 7.18 10.77
CA LEU A 132 -2.75 7.30 11.81
C LEU A 132 -3.75 6.15 11.73
N ALA A 133 -4.22 5.79 10.54
CA ALA A 133 -5.14 4.68 10.35
C ALA A 133 -4.54 3.35 10.85
N MET A 134 -3.29 3.06 10.49
CA MET A 134 -2.55 1.88 10.96
C MET A 134 -2.42 1.85 12.49
N LEU A 135 -2.05 2.97 13.11
CA LEU A 135 -1.90 3.07 14.56
C LEU A 135 -3.24 2.93 15.31
N ASN A 136 -4.32 3.55 14.82
CA ASN A 136 -5.66 3.40 15.38
C ASN A 136 -6.14 1.94 15.31
N LEU A 137 -5.95 1.30 14.15
CA LEU A 137 -6.31 -0.11 13.94
C LEU A 137 -5.37 -1.09 14.67
N ARG A 138 -4.21 -0.62 15.17
CA ARG A 138 -3.05 -1.43 15.62
C ARG A 138 -2.73 -2.51 14.59
N CYS A 139 -2.63 -2.07 13.35
CA CYS A 139 -2.49 -2.87 12.16
C CYS A 139 -1.22 -2.44 11.43
N LEU A 140 -0.44 -3.39 10.92
CA LEU A 140 0.74 -3.12 10.10
C LEU A 140 0.36 -3.16 8.62
N ALA A 141 1.11 -2.47 7.76
CA ALA A 141 1.03 -2.73 6.32
C ALA A 141 1.92 -3.92 5.96
N ILE A 142 1.44 -4.79 5.08
CA ILE A 142 2.24 -5.80 4.40
C ILE A 142 2.15 -5.56 2.90
N VAL A 143 3.30 -5.50 2.23
CA VAL A 143 3.39 -5.26 0.79
C VAL A 143 3.94 -6.51 0.14
N PHE A 144 3.20 -7.05 -0.83
CA PHE A 144 3.64 -8.18 -1.63
C PHE A 144 4.12 -7.73 -3.00
N ASP A 145 5.24 -8.30 -3.43
CA ASP A 145 5.57 -8.35 -4.85
C ASP A 145 4.97 -9.63 -5.45
N LEU A 146 4.12 -9.48 -6.46
CA LEU A 146 3.23 -10.53 -6.92
C LEU A 146 3.99 -11.73 -7.51
N ASP A 147 4.80 -11.51 -8.53
CA ASP A 147 5.55 -12.57 -9.24
C ASP A 147 6.83 -13.01 -8.51
N GLU A 148 7.35 -12.18 -7.63
CA GLU A 148 8.52 -12.55 -6.82
C GLU A 148 8.11 -13.31 -5.55
N THR A 149 7.03 -12.87 -4.89
CA THR A 149 6.66 -13.34 -3.55
C THR A 149 5.54 -14.36 -3.54
N LEU A 150 4.52 -14.23 -4.40
CA LEU A 150 3.26 -14.97 -4.23
C LEU A 150 3.02 -16.03 -5.30
N ILE A 151 3.42 -15.79 -6.54
CA ILE A 151 3.11 -16.67 -7.66
C ILE A 151 4.28 -16.80 -8.63
N VAL A 152 4.16 -17.76 -9.55
CA VAL A 152 4.93 -17.82 -10.79
C VAL A 152 3.94 -18.11 -11.91
N ALA A 153 3.72 -17.14 -12.81
CA ALA A 153 2.89 -17.35 -13.99
C ALA A 153 3.73 -17.63 -15.25
N ASN A 154 3.21 -18.44 -16.16
CA ASN A 154 3.84 -18.72 -17.45
C ASN A 154 2.79 -18.77 -18.56
N THR A 155 3.17 -18.24 -19.72
CA THR A 155 2.47 -18.40 -21.00
C THR A 155 3.07 -19.56 -21.78
N MET A 156 2.45 -19.95 -22.90
CA MET A 156 3.02 -20.95 -23.80
C MET A 156 4.42 -20.55 -24.28
N LYS A 157 4.55 -19.27 -24.70
CA LYS A 157 5.82 -18.70 -25.15
C LYS A 157 6.88 -18.69 -24.05
N SER A 158 6.52 -18.29 -22.82
CA SER A 158 7.51 -18.26 -21.73
C SER A 158 8.02 -19.66 -21.38
N PHE A 159 7.19 -20.71 -21.51
CA PHE A 159 7.69 -22.08 -21.39
C PHE A 159 8.61 -22.48 -22.53
N GLU A 160 8.27 -22.14 -23.78
CA GLU A 160 9.10 -22.44 -24.94
C GLU A 160 10.51 -21.85 -24.79
N ASP A 161 10.57 -20.56 -24.47
CA ASP A 161 11.83 -19.85 -24.25
C ASP A 161 12.64 -20.47 -23.10
N ARG A 162 11.98 -20.81 -21.97
CA ARG A 162 12.64 -21.41 -20.80
C ARG A 162 13.12 -22.84 -21.06
N ILE A 163 12.32 -23.66 -21.73
CA ILE A 163 12.66 -25.04 -22.10
C ILE A 163 13.86 -25.03 -23.04
N GLU A 164 13.85 -24.17 -24.05
CA GLU A 164 14.95 -24.04 -25.00
C GLU A 164 16.24 -23.58 -24.29
N ALA A 165 16.16 -22.50 -23.51
CA ALA A 165 17.31 -21.97 -22.78
C ALA A 165 17.89 -23.00 -21.79
N LEU A 166 17.03 -23.73 -21.06
CA LEU A 166 17.47 -24.74 -20.10
C LEU A 166 18.06 -25.96 -20.79
N SER A 167 17.51 -26.38 -21.93
CA SER A 167 18.05 -27.51 -22.72
C SER A 167 19.47 -27.20 -23.19
N ARG A 168 19.70 -26.02 -23.77
CA ARG A 168 21.06 -25.60 -24.19
C ARG A 168 22.05 -25.54 -23.02
N ARG A 169 21.58 -25.16 -21.82
CA ARG A 169 22.41 -25.14 -20.61
C ARG A 169 22.77 -26.53 -20.12
N ILE A 170 21.87 -27.50 -20.28
CA ILE A 170 22.13 -28.90 -19.93
C ILE A 170 23.18 -29.50 -20.88
N ASP A 171 23.09 -29.20 -22.18
CA ASP A 171 24.03 -29.73 -23.19
C ASP A 171 25.48 -29.27 -22.97
N GLY A 172 25.69 -28.15 -22.27
CA GLY A 172 27.00 -27.59 -21.94
C GLY A 172 27.43 -27.75 -20.48
N GLU A 173 26.76 -28.58 -19.68
CA GLU A 173 27.08 -28.81 -18.27
C GLU A 173 27.64 -30.22 -18.04
N ASP A 174 28.82 -30.30 -17.42
CA ASP A 174 29.51 -31.57 -17.17
C ASP A 174 29.22 -32.15 -15.77
N ASP A 175 28.81 -31.32 -14.79
CA ASP A 175 28.54 -31.79 -13.43
C ASP A 175 27.23 -32.62 -13.40
N PRO A 176 27.30 -33.93 -13.10
CA PRO A 176 26.14 -34.82 -13.14
C PRO A 176 25.03 -34.43 -12.14
N VAL A 177 25.39 -33.80 -11.01
CA VAL A 177 24.41 -33.35 -10.01
C VAL A 177 23.63 -32.16 -10.55
N ARG A 178 24.32 -31.21 -11.20
CA ARG A 178 23.69 -30.04 -11.82
C ARG A 178 22.85 -30.43 -13.03
N VAL A 179 23.35 -31.32 -13.88
CA VAL A 179 22.60 -31.90 -15.01
C VAL A 179 21.32 -32.57 -14.53
N SER A 180 21.38 -33.39 -13.47
CA SER A 180 20.21 -34.05 -12.90
C SER A 180 19.17 -33.04 -12.39
N GLY A 181 19.61 -32.01 -11.66
CA GLY A 181 18.75 -30.94 -11.16
C GLY A 181 18.05 -30.16 -12.29
N MET A 182 18.82 -29.74 -13.31
CA MET A 182 18.27 -29.04 -14.48
C MET A 182 17.35 -29.94 -15.30
N SER A 183 17.67 -31.21 -15.48
CA SER A 183 16.82 -32.19 -16.17
C SER A 183 15.49 -32.41 -15.46
N ALA A 184 15.50 -32.43 -14.12
CA ALA A 184 14.27 -32.51 -13.33
C ALA A 184 13.42 -31.23 -13.50
N GLU A 185 14.04 -30.05 -13.54
CA GLU A 185 13.36 -28.79 -13.83
C GLU A 185 12.76 -28.76 -15.24
N LEU A 186 13.52 -29.19 -16.25
CA LEU A 186 13.06 -29.28 -17.64
C LEU A 186 11.83 -30.18 -17.77
N LYS A 187 11.85 -31.35 -17.12
CA LYS A 187 10.69 -32.26 -17.06
C LYS A 187 9.46 -31.59 -16.45
N ARG A 188 9.64 -30.76 -15.40
CA ARG A 188 8.54 -30.00 -14.80
C ARG A 188 7.97 -28.95 -15.78
N TYR A 189 8.82 -28.20 -16.48
CA TYR A 189 8.37 -27.24 -17.48
C TYR A 189 7.61 -27.90 -18.64
N ILE A 190 8.09 -29.03 -19.16
CA ILE A 190 7.39 -29.76 -20.22
C ILE A 190 6.01 -30.23 -19.73
N LYS A 191 5.93 -30.76 -18.50
CA LYS A 191 4.67 -31.20 -17.91
C LYS A 191 3.67 -30.05 -17.74
N ASP A 192 4.12 -28.92 -17.21
CA ASP A 192 3.28 -27.73 -17.00
C ASP A 192 2.87 -27.09 -18.34
N LYS A 193 3.76 -27.04 -19.33
CA LYS A 193 3.47 -26.61 -20.70
C LYS A 193 2.35 -27.47 -21.32
N ASN A 194 2.42 -28.79 -21.15
CA ASN A 194 1.40 -29.71 -21.67
C ASN A 194 0.04 -29.51 -21.00
N LEU A 195 0.00 -29.21 -19.70
CA LEU A 195 -1.25 -28.85 -19.02
C LEU A 195 -1.85 -27.57 -19.60
N LEU A 196 -1.02 -26.53 -19.80
CA LEU A 196 -1.47 -25.28 -20.41
C LEU A 196 -1.97 -25.50 -21.84
N LYS A 197 -1.31 -26.37 -22.61
CA LYS A 197 -1.74 -26.74 -23.97
C LYS A 197 -3.13 -27.37 -23.97
N GLN A 198 -3.37 -28.36 -23.11
CA GLN A 198 -4.70 -29.01 -22.99
C GLN A 198 -5.80 -27.98 -22.67
N TYR A 199 -5.52 -27.06 -21.74
CA TYR A 199 -6.43 -26.00 -21.37
C TYR A 199 -6.73 -25.03 -22.52
N ILE A 200 -5.72 -24.62 -23.29
CA ILE A 200 -5.87 -23.76 -24.46
C ILE A 200 -6.72 -24.43 -25.55
N GLU A 201 -6.47 -25.72 -25.81
CA GLU A 201 -7.12 -26.45 -26.90
C GLU A 201 -8.56 -26.84 -26.56
N SER A 202 -8.82 -27.27 -25.32
CA SER A 202 -10.04 -28.00 -24.97
C SER A 202 -10.83 -27.45 -23.79
N ASP A 203 -10.37 -26.39 -23.11
CA ASP A 203 -10.96 -25.91 -21.84
C ASP A 203 -11.03 -27.00 -20.75
N THR A 204 -10.20 -28.03 -20.86
CA THR A 204 -10.06 -29.12 -19.91
C THR A 204 -8.59 -29.48 -19.70
N VAL A 205 -8.27 -30.08 -18.55
CA VAL A 205 -6.95 -30.63 -18.25
C VAL A 205 -7.07 -32.01 -17.61
N VAL A 206 -6.11 -32.88 -17.84
CA VAL A 206 -6.03 -34.19 -17.16
C VAL A 206 -5.11 -34.09 -15.95
N ASP A 207 -5.68 -34.22 -14.75
CA ASP A 207 -4.93 -34.24 -13.50
C ASP A 207 -5.15 -35.55 -12.74
N ASN A 208 -4.05 -36.24 -12.40
CA ASN A 208 -4.07 -37.56 -11.74
C ASN A 208 -5.06 -38.57 -12.37
N GLY A 209 -5.16 -38.57 -13.70
CA GLY A 209 -6.06 -39.45 -14.47
C GLY A 209 -7.52 -39.00 -14.55
N ARG A 210 -7.87 -37.86 -13.94
CA ARG A 210 -9.21 -37.26 -14.00
C ARG A 210 -9.22 -36.06 -14.92
N VAL A 211 -10.30 -35.91 -15.70
CA VAL A 211 -10.54 -34.72 -16.51
C VAL A 211 -11.14 -33.64 -15.62
N VAL A 212 -10.49 -32.48 -15.56
CA VAL A 212 -10.94 -31.29 -14.85
C VAL A 212 -11.30 -30.24 -15.88
N GLY A 213 -12.57 -29.82 -15.89
CA GLY A 213 -13.07 -28.79 -16.79
C GLY A 213 -12.90 -27.38 -16.22
N VAL A 214 -13.06 -26.39 -17.09
CA VAL A 214 -13.09 -24.99 -16.72
C VAL A 214 -14.34 -24.61 -15.92
N GLN A 215 -14.18 -23.69 -14.97
CA GLN A 215 -15.24 -22.99 -14.27
C GLN A 215 -15.21 -21.52 -14.67
N ASN A 216 -16.34 -20.96 -15.07
CA ASN A 216 -16.45 -19.55 -15.40
C ASN A 216 -16.69 -18.75 -14.11
N GLU A 217 -15.65 -18.11 -13.61
CA GLU A 217 -15.70 -17.27 -12.41
C GLU A 217 -16.02 -15.81 -12.80
N GLU A 218 -16.96 -15.17 -12.10
CA GLU A 218 -17.31 -13.77 -12.32
C GLU A 218 -16.18 -12.84 -11.83
N VAL A 219 -15.84 -11.83 -12.62
CA VAL A 219 -14.88 -10.79 -12.22
C VAL A 219 -15.64 -9.68 -11.47
N PRO A 220 -15.31 -9.41 -10.19
CA PRO A 220 -15.97 -8.35 -9.44
C PRO A 220 -15.77 -6.99 -10.13
N MET A 221 -16.86 -6.27 -10.39
CA MET A 221 -16.81 -5.02 -11.14
C MET A 221 -15.96 -3.96 -10.42
N SER A 222 -14.96 -3.41 -11.12
CA SER A 222 -14.45 -2.07 -10.82
C SER A 222 -15.48 -1.06 -11.32
N SER A 223 -15.83 -0.09 -10.50
CA SER A 223 -16.91 0.87 -10.75
C SER A 223 -16.79 1.57 -12.12
N GLY A 224 -17.63 1.20 -13.10
CA GLY A 224 -17.74 1.90 -14.38
C GLY A 224 -18.30 1.09 -15.56
N SER A 225 -18.01 -0.20 -15.66
CA SER A 225 -18.51 -1.06 -16.75
C SER A 225 -19.80 -1.78 -16.35
N GLN A 226 -20.83 -1.76 -17.20
CA GLN A 226 -22.07 -2.51 -16.96
C GLN A 226 -22.00 -3.99 -17.40
N GLU A 227 -20.98 -4.37 -18.17
CA GLU A 227 -20.84 -5.74 -18.65
C GLU A 227 -20.17 -6.64 -17.60
N ARG A 228 -20.81 -7.78 -17.34
CA ARG A 228 -20.25 -8.82 -16.47
C ARG A 228 -19.20 -9.59 -17.26
N VAL A 229 -17.97 -9.56 -16.79
CA VAL A 229 -16.87 -10.35 -17.36
C VAL A 229 -16.78 -11.66 -16.59
N PHE A 230 -16.80 -12.77 -17.32
CA PHE A 230 -16.56 -14.10 -16.77
C PHE A 230 -15.22 -14.60 -17.25
N ARG A 231 -14.41 -15.14 -16.34
CA ARG A 231 -13.11 -15.69 -16.66
C ARG A 231 -13.10 -17.20 -16.54
N PRO A 232 -12.58 -17.90 -17.55
CA PRO A 232 -12.35 -19.33 -17.46
C PRO A 232 -11.23 -19.60 -16.45
N VAL A 233 -11.49 -20.44 -15.45
CA VAL A 233 -10.54 -20.83 -14.40
C VAL A 233 -10.58 -22.34 -14.18
N THR A 234 -9.40 -22.95 -14.05
CA THR A 234 -9.25 -24.34 -13.60
C THR A 234 -8.28 -24.40 -12.44
N ARG A 235 -8.73 -24.84 -11.25
CA ARG A 235 -7.90 -24.91 -10.03
C ARG A 235 -7.49 -26.36 -9.75
N LEU A 236 -6.19 -26.63 -9.75
CA LEU A 236 -5.60 -27.91 -9.37
C LEU A 236 -5.01 -27.78 -7.96
N GLN A 237 -5.87 -27.88 -6.96
CA GLN A 237 -5.55 -27.58 -5.56
C GLN A 237 -4.35 -28.38 -5.03
N GLU A 238 -4.31 -29.70 -5.27
CA GLU A 238 -3.22 -30.56 -4.81
C GLU A 238 -1.84 -30.17 -5.37
N ARG A 239 -1.82 -29.42 -6.47
CA ARG A 239 -0.58 -28.99 -7.15
C ARG A 239 -0.27 -27.51 -6.94
N ASN A 240 -1.13 -26.76 -6.25
CA ASN A 240 -1.06 -25.31 -6.13
C ASN A 240 -0.95 -24.62 -7.52
N ILE A 241 -1.76 -25.09 -8.48
CA ILE A 241 -1.80 -24.56 -9.84
C ILE A 241 -3.20 -24.02 -10.12
N VAL A 242 -3.25 -22.88 -10.81
CA VAL A 242 -4.46 -22.33 -11.40
C VAL A 242 -4.20 -22.03 -12.88
N LEU A 243 -5.09 -22.45 -13.77
CA LEU A 243 -5.07 -22.04 -15.18
C LEU A 243 -6.16 -21.00 -15.40
N THR A 244 -5.85 -19.93 -16.12
CA THR A 244 -6.82 -18.89 -16.47
C THR A 244 -6.45 -18.15 -17.76
N ARG A 245 -7.23 -17.13 -18.15
CA ARG A 245 -6.96 -16.24 -19.29
C ARG A 245 -7.00 -14.78 -18.85
N ILE A 246 -6.00 -14.00 -19.28
CA ILE A 246 -5.93 -12.55 -19.02
C ILE A 246 -6.97 -11.79 -19.85
N ASN A 247 -7.28 -12.26 -21.05
CA ASN A 247 -8.48 -11.87 -21.80
C ASN A 247 -9.33 -13.13 -22.06
N PRO A 248 -10.54 -13.25 -21.49
CA PRO A 248 -11.33 -14.48 -21.61
C PRO A 248 -11.69 -14.84 -23.06
N GLU A 249 -11.72 -13.87 -23.97
CA GLU A 249 -12.04 -14.05 -25.38
C GLU A 249 -10.86 -14.54 -26.22
N ILE A 250 -9.62 -14.32 -25.76
CA ILE A 250 -8.40 -14.63 -26.51
C ILE A 250 -7.68 -15.80 -25.84
N ARG A 251 -7.77 -16.99 -26.44
CA ARG A 251 -7.15 -18.22 -25.91
C ARG A 251 -5.63 -18.11 -25.74
N ASP A 252 -4.94 -17.35 -26.57
CA ASP A 252 -3.48 -17.16 -26.49
C ASP A 252 -3.04 -16.36 -25.25
N THR A 253 -3.98 -15.68 -24.57
CA THR A 253 -3.72 -15.04 -23.27
C THR A 253 -3.84 -16.00 -22.09
N SER A 254 -3.94 -17.30 -22.35
CA SER A 254 -3.97 -18.32 -21.30
C SER A 254 -2.65 -18.39 -20.57
N VAL A 255 -2.73 -18.48 -19.24
CA VAL A 255 -1.59 -18.60 -18.35
C VAL A 255 -1.80 -19.76 -17.40
N ILE A 256 -0.70 -20.43 -17.04
CA ILE A 256 -0.64 -21.30 -15.88
C ILE A 256 0.02 -20.52 -14.74
N VAL A 257 -0.62 -20.51 -13.58
CA VAL A 257 -0.21 -19.77 -12.40
C VAL A 257 0.08 -20.79 -11.31
N ARG A 258 1.34 -20.84 -10.87
CA ARG A 258 1.74 -21.65 -9.71
C ARG A 258 1.77 -20.77 -8.48
N LEU A 259 0.95 -21.09 -7.49
CA LEU A 259 1.01 -20.41 -6.19
C LEU A 259 2.27 -20.83 -5.45
N ARG A 260 2.92 -19.89 -4.78
CA ARG A 260 4.08 -20.20 -3.93
C ARG A 260 3.63 -21.11 -2.78
N PRO A 261 4.49 -22.06 -2.36
CA PRO A 261 4.20 -22.91 -1.21
C PRO A 261 3.80 -22.08 0.03
N ALA A 262 2.88 -22.61 0.84
CA ALA A 262 2.35 -21.95 2.04
C ALA A 262 1.57 -20.64 1.81
N TRP A 263 1.20 -20.30 0.57
CA TRP A 263 0.28 -19.17 0.32
C TRP A 263 -1.02 -19.30 1.11
N GLU A 264 -1.66 -20.48 1.09
CA GLU A 264 -2.92 -20.69 1.82
C GLU A 264 -2.74 -20.55 3.34
N ASP A 265 -1.63 -21.02 3.90
CA ASP A 265 -1.31 -20.85 5.33
C ASP A 265 -1.10 -19.37 5.67
N LEU A 266 -0.40 -18.63 4.81
CA LEU A 266 -0.18 -17.19 4.95
C LEU A 266 -1.51 -16.42 4.83
N ARG A 267 -2.32 -16.71 3.80
CA ARG A 267 -3.64 -16.10 3.58
C ARG A 267 -4.55 -16.37 4.78
N SER A 268 -4.56 -17.60 5.29
CA SER A 268 -5.26 -17.97 6.51
C SER A 268 -4.75 -17.14 7.70
N TYR A 269 -3.44 -17.02 7.91
CA TYR A 269 -2.88 -16.21 8.99
C TYR A 269 -3.24 -14.71 8.91
N LEU A 270 -3.25 -14.15 7.69
CA LEU A 270 -3.58 -12.75 7.44
C LEU A 270 -5.07 -12.45 7.62
N THR A 271 -5.94 -13.43 7.34
CA THR A 271 -7.39 -13.35 7.55
C THR A 271 -7.82 -13.76 8.97
N ALA A 272 -6.99 -14.54 9.68
CA ALA A 272 -7.37 -15.20 10.93
C ALA A 272 -7.51 -14.28 12.17
N LYS A 273 -8.55 -14.61 12.93
CA LYS A 273 -8.84 -14.32 14.36
C LYS A 273 -9.17 -12.89 14.73
N GLY A 274 -10.46 -12.55 14.63
CA GLY A 274 -11.20 -11.55 15.43
C GLY A 274 -10.77 -10.09 15.30
N ARG A 275 -9.57 -9.84 14.77
CA ARG A 275 -8.95 -8.54 14.66
C ARG A 275 -7.95 -8.50 13.52
N LYS A 276 -8.21 -7.61 12.57
CA LYS A 276 -7.31 -7.32 11.45
C LYS A 276 -5.96 -6.82 11.97
N ARG A 277 -4.88 -7.57 11.68
CA ARG A 277 -3.50 -7.24 12.08
C ARG A 277 -2.67 -6.67 10.94
N PHE A 278 -3.09 -6.95 9.70
CA PHE A 278 -2.39 -6.49 8.50
C PHE A 278 -3.35 -5.82 7.52
N GLU A 279 -2.90 -4.70 6.96
CA GLU A 279 -3.45 -4.10 5.75
C GLU A 279 -2.58 -4.58 4.59
N VAL A 280 -3.18 -5.30 3.64
CA VAL A 280 -2.46 -5.89 2.52
C VAL A 280 -2.42 -4.92 1.34
N TYR A 281 -1.24 -4.82 0.73
CA TYR A 281 -0.95 -4.07 -0.48
C TYR A 281 -0.16 -4.96 -1.45
N VAL A 282 -0.27 -4.66 -2.74
CA VAL A 282 0.50 -5.29 -3.80
C VAL A 282 1.26 -4.22 -4.55
N CYS A 283 2.54 -4.43 -4.75
CA CYS A 283 3.39 -3.58 -5.57
C CYS A 283 4.10 -4.47 -6.59
N THR A 284 3.85 -4.27 -7.87
CA THR A 284 4.40 -5.12 -8.92
C THR A 284 4.88 -4.30 -10.12
N MET A 285 5.82 -4.86 -10.86
CA MET A 285 6.23 -4.33 -12.17
C MET A 285 5.26 -4.73 -13.28
N ALA A 286 4.34 -5.66 -13.04
CA ALA A 286 3.42 -6.15 -14.05
C ALA A 286 2.31 -5.15 -14.40
N GLU A 287 1.73 -5.34 -15.60
CA GLU A 287 0.60 -4.56 -16.07
C GLU A 287 -0.64 -4.71 -15.17
N ARG A 288 -1.50 -3.68 -15.17
CA ARG A 288 -2.64 -3.58 -14.25
C ARG A 288 -3.63 -4.73 -14.40
N ASP A 289 -4.02 -5.08 -15.63
CA ASP A 289 -5.01 -6.13 -15.87
C ASP A 289 -4.50 -7.50 -15.44
N TYR A 290 -3.21 -7.76 -15.65
CA TYR A 290 -2.53 -8.95 -15.14
C TYR A 290 -2.53 -8.97 -13.61
N ALA A 291 -2.09 -7.88 -12.96
CA ALA A 291 -1.97 -7.81 -11.51
C ALA A 291 -3.33 -8.00 -10.81
N LEU A 292 -4.39 -7.37 -11.33
CA LEU A 292 -5.75 -7.53 -10.84
C LEU A 292 -6.25 -8.97 -10.98
N GLU A 293 -5.97 -9.61 -12.13
CA GLU A 293 -6.39 -10.99 -12.35
C GLU A 293 -5.65 -11.95 -11.42
N MET A 294 -4.33 -11.83 -11.32
CA MET A 294 -3.54 -12.68 -10.44
C MET A 294 -3.95 -12.51 -8.97
N TRP A 295 -4.25 -11.27 -8.54
CA TRP A 295 -4.75 -11.03 -7.18
C TRP A 295 -6.13 -11.66 -6.96
N ARG A 296 -7.03 -11.62 -7.94
CA ARG A 296 -8.34 -12.28 -7.87
C ARG A 296 -8.21 -13.80 -7.66
N LEU A 297 -7.19 -14.42 -8.25
CA LEU A 297 -6.92 -15.85 -8.04
C LEU A 297 -6.45 -16.17 -6.62
N LEU A 298 -5.68 -15.24 -6.01
CA LEU A 298 -5.08 -15.34 -4.67
C LEU A 298 -6.10 -15.02 -3.54
N ASP A 299 -6.97 -14.03 -3.74
CA ASP A 299 -7.98 -13.56 -2.78
C ASP A 299 -9.39 -13.57 -3.39
N PRO A 300 -9.94 -14.76 -3.75
CA PRO A 300 -11.19 -14.86 -4.50
C PRO A 300 -12.42 -14.34 -3.74
N GLU A 301 -12.37 -14.37 -2.40
CA GLU A 301 -13.46 -13.94 -1.51
C GLU A 301 -13.29 -12.48 -1.06
N ALA A 302 -12.24 -11.79 -1.54
CA ALA A 302 -11.90 -10.41 -1.15
C ALA A 302 -11.76 -10.20 0.36
N HIS A 303 -11.19 -11.19 1.06
CA HIS A 303 -10.98 -11.17 2.50
C HIS A 303 -9.74 -10.36 2.90
N LEU A 304 -8.74 -10.23 2.01
CA LEU A 304 -7.52 -9.46 2.27
C LEU A 304 -7.65 -8.02 1.77
N ILE A 305 -8.14 -7.83 0.55
CA ILE A 305 -8.36 -6.50 -0.06
C ILE A 305 -9.80 -6.42 -0.56
N SER A 306 -10.56 -5.47 0.00
CA SER A 306 -11.93 -5.24 -0.45
C SER A 306 -11.99 -4.74 -1.90
N PRO A 307 -13.04 -5.07 -2.67
CA PRO A 307 -13.12 -4.68 -4.08
C PRO A 307 -13.02 -3.16 -4.31
N LYS A 308 -13.57 -2.37 -3.36
CA LYS A 308 -13.51 -0.90 -3.39
C LYS A 308 -12.11 -0.32 -3.24
N GLN A 309 -11.16 -1.10 -2.72
CA GLN A 309 -9.79 -0.69 -2.43
C GLN A 309 -8.77 -1.31 -3.38
N LEU A 310 -9.17 -2.22 -4.27
CA LEU A 310 -8.25 -2.91 -5.18
C LEU A 310 -7.41 -1.93 -6.00
N LEU A 311 -8.05 -0.91 -6.57
CA LEU A 311 -7.39 0.06 -7.44
C LEU A 311 -6.36 0.93 -6.71
N ASP A 312 -6.54 1.16 -5.41
CA ASP A 312 -5.65 1.97 -4.58
C ASP A 312 -4.52 1.14 -3.96
N ARG A 313 -4.74 -0.16 -3.77
CA ARG A 313 -3.81 -1.04 -3.03
C ARG A 313 -2.98 -1.95 -3.92
N ILE A 314 -3.38 -2.13 -5.17
CA ILE A 314 -2.61 -2.83 -6.19
C ILE A 314 -1.96 -1.76 -7.07
N VAL A 315 -0.67 -1.55 -6.85
CA VAL A 315 0.14 -0.53 -7.50
C VAL A 315 1.05 -1.20 -8.53
N CYS A 316 0.91 -0.77 -9.79
CA CYS A 316 1.77 -1.19 -10.90
C CYS A 316 2.77 -0.08 -11.19
N LEU A 317 4.07 -0.39 -11.11
CA LEU A 317 5.14 0.61 -11.28
C LEU A 317 5.46 0.91 -12.75
N GLN A 318 5.14 -0.02 -13.66
CA GLN A 318 5.09 0.26 -15.10
C GLN A 318 3.70 0.80 -15.43
N SER A 319 3.56 2.12 -15.52
CA SER A 319 2.38 2.77 -16.07
C SER A 319 2.78 3.83 -17.08
#